data_AF-A0A2E9LNB7-F1
#
_entry.id   AF-A0A2E9LNB7-F1
#
_cell.length_a   1.000
_cell.length_b   1.000
_cell.length_c   1.000
_cell.angle_alpha   90.00
_cell.angle_beta   90.00
_cell.angle_gamma   90.00
#
_symmetry.space_group_name_H-M   'P 1'
#
loop_
_entity.id
_entity.type
_entity.pdbx_description
1 polymer ?
#
loop_
_entity_poly.entity_id
_entity_poly.type
_entity_poly.pdbx_seq_one_letter_code
_entity_poly.pdbx_strand_id
1 'polypeptide(L)'
;MWRAKNTDTFKPMGPWIVTDLNPDDFHVVIKVNDRIVGEYDVATAIFGVRTFISKMSGYLTLVPGDVLWMGTDGATENMVDGDVCTISINDIGTLTNKVNWQK
;
A
#
# COMPACT_ATOMS: atom_id res chain seq x y z
N MET A 1 -13.06 -3.58 -12.77
CA MET A 1 -13.16 -3.26 -11.32
C MET A 1 -13.01 -1.77 -11.00
N TRP A 2 -13.34 -0.84 -11.92
CA TRP A 2 -13.06 0.59 -11.69
C TRP A 2 -13.73 1.11 -10.40
N ARG A 3 -15.01 0.79 -10.19
CA ARG A 3 -15.78 1.17 -8.98
C ARG A 3 -15.27 0.56 -7.68
N ALA A 4 -14.54 -0.56 -7.73
CA ALA A 4 -14.07 -1.23 -6.51
C ALA A 4 -12.73 -0.68 -6.00
N LYS A 5 -11.92 -0.05 -6.86
CA LYS A 5 -10.54 0.37 -6.54
C LYS A 5 -10.17 1.78 -7.03
N ASN A 6 -11.08 2.48 -7.71
CA ASN A 6 -10.86 3.82 -8.25
C ASN A 6 -12.02 4.77 -7.91
N THR A 7 -12.82 4.44 -6.90
CA THR A 7 -13.73 5.41 -6.29
C THR A 7 -12.90 6.46 -5.57
N ASP A 8 -13.38 7.71 -5.58
CA ASP A 8 -12.72 8.81 -4.88
C ASP A 8 -12.34 8.40 -3.46
N THR A 9 -11.14 8.80 -3.03
CA THR A 9 -10.49 8.45 -1.76
C THR A 9 -9.93 7.02 -1.60
N PHE A 10 -10.15 6.08 -2.52
CA PHE A 10 -9.71 4.66 -2.37
C PHE A 10 -8.21 4.39 -2.61
N LYS A 11 -7.41 5.44 -2.77
CA LYS A 11 -5.94 5.34 -2.93
C LYS A 11 -5.22 6.37 -2.05
N PRO A 12 -5.31 6.26 -0.71
CA PRO A 12 -4.46 7.07 0.16
C PRO A 12 -2.98 6.83 -0.15
N MET A 13 -2.18 7.90 -0.19
CA MET A 13 -0.75 7.87 -0.49
C MET A 13 -0.03 8.84 0.43
N GLY A 14 1.14 8.46 0.93
CA GLY A 14 1.94 9.27 1.84
C GLY A 14 2.65 8.43 2.90
N PRO A 15 3.13 9.06 3.98
CA PRO A 15 3.03 10.49 4.26
C PRO A 15 3.93 11.37 3.37
N TRP A 16 4.92 10.76 2.71
CA TRP A 16 5.85 11.39 1.77
C TRP A 16 6.55 10.30 0.94
N ILE A 17 7.49 10.70 0.07
CA ILE A 17 8.35 9.78 -0.69
C ILE A 17 9.76 9.84 -0.09
N VAL A 18 10.37 8.69 0.16
CA VAL A 18 11.76 8.58 0.59
C VAL A 18 12.60 8.03 -0.56
N THR A 19 13.75 8.65 -0.82
CA THR A 19 14.74 8.17 -1.80
C THR A 19 15.82 7.34 -1.11
N ASP A 20 16.64 6.64 -1.89
CA ASP A 20 17.85 5.95 -1.39
C ASP A 20 17.59 4.79 -0.40
N LEU A 21 16.44 4.13 -0.52
CA LEU A 21 16.09 2.93 0.25
C LEU A 21 16.38 1.63 -0.50
N ASN A 22 16.59 0.54 0.26
CA ASN A 22 16.61 -0.81 -0.30
C ASN A 22 15.16 -1.35 -0.42
N PRO A 23 14.63 -1.55 -1.64
CA PRO A 23 13.22 -1.87 -1.84
C PRO A 23 12.80 -3.27 -1.35
N ASP A 24 13.76 -4.13 -1.05
CA ASP A 24 13.51 -5.50 -0.59
C ASP A 24 13.59 -5.62 0.95
N ASP A 25 13.89 -4.53 1.66
CA ASP A 25 14.10 -4.50 3.12
C ASP A 25 13.04 -3.65 3.82
N PHE A 26 11.77 -3.98 3.55
CA PHE A 26 10.62 -3.33 4.15
C PHE A 26 9.77 -4.32 4.93
N HIS A 27 9.43 -3.93 6.14
CA HIS A 27 8.49 -4.54 7.05
C HIS A 27 7.25 -3.65 7.14
N VAL A 28 6.09 -4.22 6.82
CA VAL A 28 4.80 -3.52 6.75
C VAL A 28 3.93 -3.97 7.91
N VAL A 29 3.37 -3.00 8.64
CA VAL A 29 2.37 -3.24 9.69
C VAL A 29 1.09 -2.49 9.36
N ILE A 30 -0.03 -3.21 9.31
CA ILE A 30 -1.35 -2.67 9.04
C ILE A 30 -2.21 -2.80 10.30
N LYS A 31 -2.77 -1.68 10.75
CA LYS A 31 -3.69 -1.63 11.87
C LYS A 31 -5.05 -1.07 11.46
N VAL A 32 -6.11 -1.67 11.97
CA VAL A 32 -7.45 -1.08 11.98
C VAL A 32 -7.80 -0.80 13.44
N ASN A 33 -7.94 0.48 13.77
CA ASN A 33 -7.94 0.99 15.12
C ASN A 33 -6.67 0.53 15.86
N ASP A 34 -6.81 -0.16 16.99
CA ASP A 34 -5.67 -0.63 17.79
C ASP A 34 -5.22 -2.06 17.48
N ARG A 35 -5.83 -2.71 16.47
CA ARG A 35 -5.56 -4.12 16.15
C ARG A 35 -4.68 -4.26 14.92
N ILE A 36 -3.62 -5.06 15.02
CA ILE A 36 -2.82 -5.49 13.87
C ILE A 36 -3.65 -6.49 13.07
N VAL A 37 -3.94 -6.14 11.81
CA VAL A 37 -4.72 -6.96 10.88
C VAL A 37 -3.87 -7.52 9.74
N GLY A 38 -2.63 -7.05 9.62
CA GLY A 38 -1.65 -7.57 8.68
C GLY A 38 -0.25 -7.12 9.09
N GLU A 39 0.72 -8.02 8.92
CA GLU A 39 2.13 -7.78 9.25
C GLU A 39 2.98 -8.70 8.37
N TYR A 40 3.87 -8.14 7.56
CA TYR A 40 4.66 -8.91 6.61
C TYR A 40 5.91 -8.17 6.13
N ASP A 41 6.90 -8.93 5.68
CA ASP A 41 8.09 -8.41 5.02
C ASP A 41 7.90 -8.40 3.50
N VAL A 42 8.25 -7.30 2.83
CA VAL A 42 8.22 -7.21 1.36
C VAL A 42 9.17 -8.21 0.71
N ALA A 43 10.21 -8.66 1.42
CA ALA A 43 11.12 -9.71 0.98
C ALA A 43 10.42 -11.05 0.68
N THR A 44 9.22 -11.30 1.25
CA THR A 44 8.45 -12.53 1.01
C THR A 44 7.52 -12.43 -0.21
N ALA A 45 7.48 -11.29 -0.89
CA ALA A 45 6.63 -11.09 -2.06
C ALA A 45 6.93 -12.11 -3.17
N ILE A 46 5.88 -12.66 -3.77
CA ILE A 46 5.98 -13.61 -4.91
C ILE A 46 6.81 -13.00 -6.06
N PHE A 47 6.64 -11.69 -6.29
CA PHE A 47 7.45 -10.92 -7.22
C PHE A 47 8.08 -9.73 -6.49
N GLY A 48 9.40 -9.74 -6.34
CA GLY A 48 10.14 -8.59 -5.78
C GLY A 48 9.96 -7.32 -6.61
N VAL A 49 10.22 -6.16 -6.00
CA VAL A 49 9.95 -4.82 -6.56
C VAL A 49 10.55 -4.64 -7.96
N ARG A 50 11.82 -5.02 -8.12
CA ARG A 50 12.56 -4.89 -9.38
C ARG A 50 11.94 -5.74 -10.50
N THR A 51 11.59 -6.99 -10.17
CA THR A 51 10.97 -7.95 -11.10
C THR A 51 9.59 -7.47 -11.55
N PHE A 52 8.78 -6.96 -10.61
CA PHE A 52 7.45 -6.44 -10.91
C PHE A 52 7.51 -5.27 -11.88
N ILE A 53 8.37 -4.27 -11.61
CA ILE A 53 8.54 -3.09 -12.46
C ILE A 53 9.00 -3.52 -13.86
N SER A 54 10.06 -4.34 -13.94
CA SER A 54 10.61 -4.81 -15.22
C SER A 54 9.58 -5.57 -16.06
N LYS A 55 8.78 -6.44 -15.42
CA LYS A 55 7.77 -7.22 -16.14
C LYS A 55 6.63 -6.34 -16.64
N MET A 56 6.17 -5.42 -15.81
CA MET A 56 5.07 -4.51 -16.15
C MET A 56 5.48 -3.53 -17.26
N SER A 57 6.70 -3.00 -17.24
CA SER A 57 7.20 -2.08 -18.27
C SER A 57 7.33 -2.71 -19.67
N GLY A 58 7.27 -4.04 -19.78
CA GLY A 58 7.16 -4.73 -21.06
C GLY A 58 5.80 -4.59 -21.75
N TYR A 59 4.77 -4.13 -21.02
CA TYR A 59 3.39 -4.01 -21.54
C TYR A 59 2.84 -2.58 -21.53
N LEU A 60 3.39 -1.69 -20.70
CA LEU A 60 2.96 -0.29 -20.59
C LEU A 60 4.15 0.64 -20.40
N THR A 61 4.05 1.83 -20.98
CA THR A 61 5.03 2.90 -20.75
C THR A 61 4.79 3.51 -19.37
N LEU A 62 5.85 3.56 -18.56
CA LEU A 62 5.85 4.28 -17.30
C LEU A 62 6.38 5.69 -17.50
N VAL A 63 5.77 6.67 -16.85
CA VAL A 63 6.19 8.07 -16.86
C VAL A 63 6.47 8.58 -15.44
N PRO A 64 7.31 9.63 -15.29
CA PRO A 64 7.53 10.24 -13.98
C PRO A 64 6.20 10.66 -13.33
N GLY A 65 5.97 10.22 -12.11
CA GLY A 65 4.74 10.45 -11.36
C GLY A 65 3.77 9.27 -11.33
N ASP A 66 4.00 8.22 -12.14
CA ASP A 66 3.23 6.98 -12.02
C ASP A 66 3.48 6.30 -10.66
N VAL A 67 2.41 5.80 -10.05
CA VAL A 67 2.43 5.11 -8.75
C VAL A 67 2.04 3.65 -8.93
N LEU A 68 2.85 2.76 -8.37
CA LEU A 68 2.69 1.31 -8.50
C LEU A 68 2.34 0.69 -7.16
N TRP A 69 1.19 0.01 -7.10
CA TRP A 69 0.81 -0.79 -5.95
C TRP A 69 1.28 -2.24 -6.14
N MET A 70 2.19 -2.67 -5.28
CA MET A 70 2.90 -3.95 -5.35
C MET A 70 2.10 -5.15 -4.80
N GLY A 71 0.88 -4.91 -4.29
CA GLY A 71 0.06 -5.90 -3.61
C GLY A 71 0.09 -5.76 -2.09
N THR A 72 -0.68 -6.61 -1.42
CA THR A 72 -0.71 -6.78 0.03
C THR A 72 -0.66 -8.27 0.32
N ASP A 73 0.04 -8.68 1.35
CA ASP A 73 0.01 -10.07 1.81
C ASP A 73 -1.17 -10.33 2.74
N GLY A 74 -1.56 -11.59 2.87
CA GLY A 74 -2.58 -12.03 3.81
C GLY A 74 -4.03 -11.68 3.44
N ALA A 75 -4.94 -12.06 4.35
CA ALA A 75 -6.36 -11.76 4.21
C ALA A 75 -6.65 -10.33 4.69
N THR A 76 -7.37 -9.57 3.87
CA THR A 76 -7.82 -8.23 4.23
C THR A 76 -9.04 -8.27 5.15
N GLU A 77 -9.11 -7.36 6.11
CA GLU A 77 -10.30 -7.16 6.92
C GLU A 77 -11.23 -6.09 6.32
N ASN A 78 -12.55 -6.29 6.48
CA ASN A 78 -13.54 -5.29 6.09
C ASN A 78 -13.54 -4.14 7.10
N MET A 79 -13.35 -2.92 6.61
CA MET A 79 -13.49 -1.70 7.42
C MET A 79 -14.94 -1.21 7.40
N VAL A 80 -15.36 -0.61 8.51
CA VAL A 80 -16.68 0.00 8.70
C VAL A 80 -16.57 1.51 8.93
N ASP A 81 -17.71 2.21 8.92
CA ASP A 81 -17.76 3.64 9.20
C ASP A 81 -17.13 3.94 10.57
N GLY A 82 -16.27 4.95 10.62
CA GLY A 82 -15.58 5.38 11.84
C GLY A 82 -14.22 4.73 12.09
N ASP A 83 -13.89 3.63 11.41
CA ASP A 83 -12.59 2.96 11.56
C ASP A 83 -11.42 3.88 11.18
N VAL A 84 -10.28 3.67 11.84
CA VAL A 84 -9.01 4.31 11.48
C VAL A 84 -8.04 3.24 10.98
N CYS A 85 -7.68 3.32 9.71
CA CYS A 85 -6.67 2.44 9.10
C CYS A 85 -5.31 3.13 9.16
N THR A 86 -4.31 2.44 9.70
CA THR A 86 -2.94 2.91 9.83
C THR A 86 -1.98 1.90 9.22
N ILE A 87 -1.15 2.34 8.28
CA ILE A 87 -0.11 1.53 7.66
C ILE A 87 1.24 2.15 8.03
N SER A 88 2.14 1.34 8.58
CA SER A 88 3.51 1.75 8.89
C SER A 88 4.49 0.88 8.12
N ILE A 89 5.52 1.52 7.57
CA ILE A 89 6.64 0.86 6.89
C ILE A 89 7.93 1.42 7.48
N ASN A 90 8.86 0.54 7.87
CA ASN A 90 10.17 0.97 8.37
C ASN A 90 10.86 1.89 7.36
N ASP A 91 11.60 2.87 7.88
CA ASP A 91 12.39 3.84 7.11
C ASP A 91 11.60 4.76 6.17
N ILE A 92 10.26 4.62 6.10
CA ILE A 92 9.36 5.50 5.36
C ILE A 92 8.51 6.34 6.33
N GLY A 93 7.73 5.69 7.19
CA GLY A 93 6.82 6.35 8.12
C GLY A 93 5.45 5.70 8.18
N THR A 94 4.47 6.47 8.68
CA THR A 94 3.12 5.99 8.96
C THR A 94 2.08 6.83 8.20
N LEU A 95 1.18 6.16 7.48
CA LEU A 95 0.03 6.74 6.81
C LEU A 95 -1.24 6.32 7.55
N THR A 96 -2.07 7.30 7.94
CA THR A 96 -3.30 7.06 8.72
C THR A 96 -4.49 7.73 8.03
N ASN A 97 -5.58 6.97 7.86
CA ASN A 97 -6.81 7.43 7.25
C ASN A 97 -8.03 6.98 8.05
N LYS A 98 -8.96 7.90 8.29
CA LYS A 98 -10.27 7.60 8.86
C LYS A 98 -11.26 7.25 7.77
N VAL A 99 -12.01 6.16 7.95
CA VAL A 99 -13.13 5.75 7.10
C VAL A 99 -14.36 6.56 7.51
N ASN A 100 -14.92 7.30 6.56
CA ASN A 100 -16.22 7.96 6.71
C ASN A 100 -17.10 7.56 5.53
N TRP A 101 -18.29 7.03 5.81
CA TRP A 101 -19.25 6.59 4.79
C TRP A 101 -20.15 7.73 4.28
N GLN A 102 -20.08 8.90 4.92
CA GLN A 102 -20.83 10.06 4.49
C GLN A 102 -20.36 10.49 3.10
N LYS A 103 -21.31 10.49 2.17
CA LYS A 103 -21.21 11.12 0.84
C LYS A 103 -21.78 12.53 0.90
#